data_AF-A0A4U5TXS1-F1
#
_entry.id   AF-A0A4U5TXS1-F1
#
_cell.length_a   1.000
_cell.length_b   1.000
_cell.length_c   1.000
_cell.angle_alpha   90.00
_cell.angle_beta   90.00
_cell.angle_gamma   90.00
#
_symmetry.space_group_name_H-M   'P 1'
#
loop_
_entity.id
_entity.type
_entity.pdbx_description
1 polymer ?
#
loop_
_entity_poly.entity_id
_entity_poly.type
_entity_poly.pdbx_seq_one_letter_code
_entity_poly.pdbx_strand_id
1 'polypeptide(L)'
;MADEYEPSGASEFIKDRLYFATLRVRPKNTANTHYFSTDEEFIYESFYADFGPLNLAMLYKYCCNVNKKLKSFTMSRKKLVHYTSHDQKKRANDAVLIGAYAVNISLFVHLTLRPSSSLDAAVGESSFNLTVLDCLQGIRKALQHGFFDFESFDVEDYEHYERVENGDMNWIIPGKILAFSSPHTHSKIENATIPKTSPGCEVSPPAYTTMPFPSPDHIPECEHAKRLGKDLLCSGKIYDRPLWR
;
A
#
# COMPACT_ATOMS: atom_id res chain seq x y z
N MET A 1 38.91 -10.05 2.43
CA MET A 1 38.13 -8.94 1.87
C MET A 1 36.96 -9.58 1.15
N ALA A 2 35.77 -9.53 1.74
CA ALA A 2 34.58 -10.08 1.09
C ALA A 2 34.06 -8.99 0.14
N ASP A 3 34.11 -9.26 -1.16
CA ASP A 3 33.54 -8.39 -2.17
C ASP A 3 32.06 -8.14 -1.82
N GLU A 4 31.73 -6.88 -1.54
CA GLU A 4 30.35 -6.41 -1.44
C GLU A 4 29.70 -6.56 -2.81
N TYR A 5 29.09 -7.72 -3.05
CA TYR A 5 28.24 -7.92 -4.21
C TYR A 5 26.97 -7.07 -3.99
N GLU A 6 27.00 -5.82 -4.44
CA GLU A 6 25.78 -5.04 -4.60
C GLU A 6 24.83 -5.86 -5.48
N PRO A 7 23.60 -6.14 -5.04
CA PRO A 7 22.68 -6.95 -5.82
C PRO A 7 22.48 -6.26 -7.17
N SER A 8 23.03 -6.88 -8.22
CA SER A 8 22.92 -6.41 -9.60
C SER A 8 21.43 -6.27 -9.94
N GLY A 9 20.96 -5.03 -10.08
CA GLY A 9 19.55 -4.71 -10.31
C GLY A 9 18.78 -4.13 -9.11
N ALA A 10 19.44 -3.85 -7.98
CA ALA A 10 18.81 -3.14 -6.87
C ALA A 10 18.59 -1.65 -7.19
N SER A 11 17.43 -1.16 -6.80
CA SER A 11 16.97 0.22 -6.99
C SER A 11 17.16 1.01 -5.71
N GLU A 12 17.86 2.14 -5.78
CA GLU A 12 18.11 3.00 -4.62
C GLU A 12 16.95 3.98 -4.40
N PHE A 13 16.38 3.99 -3.19
CA PHE A 13 15.27 4.85 -2.79
C PHE A 13 15.72 5.94 -1.82
N ILE A 14 16.57 5.59 -0.86
CA ILE A 14 17.25 6.55 0.01
C ILE A 14 18.74 6.26 -0.10
N LYS A 15 19.49 7.28 -0.51
CA LYS A 15 20.92 7.17 -0.76
C LYS A 15 21.66 6.50 0.40
N ASP A 16 22.43 5.47 0.11
CA ASP A 16 23.23 4.69 1.07
C ASP A 16 22.41 4.02 2.19
N ARG A 17 21.07 4.00 2.10
CA ARG A 17 20.19 3.64 3.21
C ARG A 17 19.08 2.67 2.87
N LEU A 18 18.33 2.88 1.79
CA LEU A 18 17.17 2.07 1.45
C LEU A 18 17.21 1.68 -0.02
N TYR A 19 17.14 0.38 -0.27
CA TYR A 19 17.16 -0.22 -1.59
C TYR A 19 16.00 -1.20 -1.75
N PHE A 20 15.56 -1.38 -2.99
CA PHE A 20 14.61 -2.40 -3.41
C PHE A 20 15.27 -3.37 -4.38
N ALA A 21 15.11 -4.68 -4.20
CA ALA A 21 15.70 -5.68 -5.07
C ALA A 21 14.77 -6.86 -5.33
N THR A 22 14.87 -7.47 -6.51
CA THR A 22 14.23 -8.76 -6.80
C THR A 22 15.27 -9.87 -6.68
N LEU A 23 15.04 -10.82 -5.78
CA LEU A 23 15.99 -11.91 -5.50
C LEU A 23 15.33 -13.26 -5.70
N ARG A 24 16.07 -14.22 -6.27
CA ARG A 24 15.58 -15.61 -6.46
C ARG A 24 15.69 -16.46 -5.19
N VAL A 25 16.61 -16.09 -4.30
CA VAL A 25 16.93 -16.84 -3.08
C VAL A 25 16.91 -15.87 -1.91
N ARG A 26 16.39 -16.33 -0.77
CA ARG A 26 16.40 -15.57 0.49
C ARG A 26 17.83 -15.20 0.87
N PRO A 27 18.20 -13.91 0.87
CA PRO A 27 19.54 -13.48 1.23
C PRO A 27 19.78 -13.62 2.73
N LYS A 28 21.06 -13.79 3.12
CA LYS A 28 21.48 -13.71 4.52
C LYS A 28 21.90 -12.28 4.86
N ASN A 29 21.57 -11.84 6.07
CA ASN A 29 22.04 -10.55 6.58
C ASN A 29 23.56 -10.54 6.72
N THR A 30 24.16 -9.39 6.44
CA THR A 30 25.60 -9.16 6.54
C THR A 30 25.90 -8.14 7.63
N ALA A 31 27.19 -7.84 7.85
CA ALA A 31 27.61 -6.79 8.76
C ALA A 31 27.05 -5.41 8.35
N ASN A 32 27.03 -5.14 7.04
CA ASN A 32 26.68 -3.84 6.47
C ASN A 32 25.28 -3.80 5.85
N THR A 33 24.60 -4.93 5.67
CA THR A 33 23.31 -4.99 4.96
C THR A 33 22.29 -5.80 5.75
N HIS A 34 21.10 -5.22 5.90
CA HIS A 34 19.93 -5.91 6.45
C HIS A 34 18.91 -6.10 5.34
N TYR A 35 18.57 -7.36 5.07
CA TYR A 35 17.55 -7.75 4.12
C TYR A 35 16.24 -8.04 4.84
N PHE A 36 15.14 -7.56 4.27
CA PHE A 36 13.78 -7.86 4.72
C PHE A 36 12.84 -7.99 3.53
N SER A 37 11.75 -8.71 3.70
CA SER A 37 10.73 -8.95 2.67
C SER A 37 9.35 -8.93 3.29
N THR A 38 8.37 -8.52 2.49
CA THR A 38 6.94 -8.49 2.84
C THR A 38 6.13 -9.59 2.16
N ASP A 39 6.77 -10.40 1.30
CA ASP A 39 6.14 -11.45 0.48
C ASP A 39 5.32 -12.50 1.27
N GLU A 40 5.66 -12.72 2.54
CA GLU A 40 4.99 -13.66 3.46
C GLU A 40 4.23 -12.92 4.58
N GLU A 41 4.44 -11.61 4.73
CA GLU A 41 3.82 -10.77 5.77
C GLU A 41 2.52 -10.13 5.28
N PHE A 42 2.53 -9.60 4.05
CA PHE A 42 1.39 -8.94 3.44
C PHE A 42 0.84 -9.81 2.31
N ILE A 43 -0.20 -10.57 2.64
CA ILE A 43 -0.88 -11.47 1.72
C ILE A 43 -2.15 -10.78 1.23
N TYR A 44 -2.23 -10.58 -0.08
CA TYR A 44 -3.45 -10.07 -0.71
C TYR A 44 -4.51 -11.17 -0.77
N GLU A 45 -5.73 -10.87 -0.32
CA GLU A 45 -6.88 -11.76 -0.39
C GLU A 45 -7.63 -11.54 -1.71
N SER A 46 -7.39 -12.42 -2.69
CA SER A 46 -7.99 -12.31 -4.02
C SER A 46 -9.46 -12.72 -4.05
N PHE A 47 -10.28 -11.94 -4.74
CA PHE A 47 -11.66 -12.34 -5.07
C PHE A 47 -11.72 -13.33 -6.24
N TYR A 48 -10.88 -13.10 -7.25
CA TYR A 48 -10.75 -13.96 -8.42
C TYR A 48 -9.31 -14.01 -8.95
N ALA A 49 -9.02 -13.32 -10.04
CA ALA A 49 -7.69 -13.27 -10.67
C ALA A 49 -6.88 -12.03 -10.26
N ASP A 50 -7.49 -11.11 -9.52
CA ASP A 50 -6.87 -9.96 -8.91
C ASP A 50 -5.78 -10.38 -7.92
N PHE A 51 -4.75 -9.54 -7.82
CA PHE A 51 -3.60 -9.83 -6.96
C PHE A 51 -3.12 -8.62 -6.17
N GLY A 52 -3.74 -7.45 -6.37
CA GLY A 52 -3.34 -6.20 -5.75
C GLY A 52 -3.84 -4.98 -6.50
N PRO A 53 -3.43 -3.77 -6.08
CA PRO A 53 -2.41 -3.51 -5.05
C PRO A 53 -2.86 -3.88 -3.62
N LEU A 54 -1.91 -3.96 -2.69
CA LEU A 54 -2.21 -4.13 -1.26
C LEU A 54 -2.97 -2.92 -0.70
N ASN A 55 -3.80 -3.16 0.32
CA ASN A 55 -4.68 -2.15 0.91
C ASN A 55 -3.93 -1.10 1.77
N LEU A 56 -4.67 -0.09 2.25
CA LEU A 56 -4.11 1.02 3.03
C LEU A 56 -3.51 0.57 4.38
N ALA A 57 -4.09 -0.42 5.04
CA ALA A 57 -3.54 -0.98 6.28
C ALA A 57 -2.16 -1.58 6.07
N MET A 58 -1.97 -2.37 5.01
CA MET A 58 -0.67 -2.96 4.66
C MET A 58 0.35 -1.89 4.26
N LEU A 59 -0.08 -0.87 3.49
CA LEU A 59 0.78 0.27 3.18
C LEU A 59 1.22 1.02 4.44
N TYR A 60 0.30 1.29 5.37
CA TYR A 60 0.60 1.96 6.62
C TYR A 60 1.58 1.14 7.48
N LYS A 61 1.33 -0.17 7.64
CA LYS A 61 2.21 -1.10 8.35
C LYS A 61 3.60 -1.16 7.73
N TYR A 62 3.69 -1.22 6.40
CA TYR A 62 4.95 -1.16 5.67
C TYR A 62 5.73 0.12 6.00
N CYS A 63 5.08 1.29 5.87
CA CYS A 63 5.70 2.58 6.14
C CYS A 63 6.21 2.67 7.59
N CYS A 64 5.42 2.20 8.56
CA CYS A 64 5.81 2.08 9.96
C CYS A 64 7.03 1.16 10.14
N ASN A 65 7.05 0.00 9.49
CA ASN A 65 8.13 -0.98 9.57
C ASN A 65 9.46 -0.42 9.04
N VAL A 66 9.42 0.21 7.86
CA VAL A 66 10.59 0.86 7.25
C VAL A 66 11.10 2.00 8.14
N ASN A 67 10.21 2.86 8.64
CA ASN A 67 10.58 3.95 9.54
C ASN A 67 11.22 3.44 10.84
N LYS A 68 10.69 2.37 11.45
CA LYS A 68 11.28 1.73 12.63
C LYS A 68 12.69 1.21 12.35
N LYS A 69 12.90 0.56 11.20
CA LYS A 69 14.22 0.07 10.79
C LYS A 69 15.22 1.20 10.53
N LEU A 70 14.79 2.27 9.86
CA LEU A 70 15.65 3.43 9.59
C LEU A 70 16.07 4.17 10.85
N LYS A 71 15.18 4.29 11.85
CA LYS A 71 15.44 4.94 13.15
C LYS A 71 16.16 4.04 14.15
N SER A 72 16.23 2.73 13.92
CA SER A 72 16.87 1.79 14.83
C SER A 72 18.38 2.02 14.91
N PHE A 73 18.90 2.20 16.13
CA PHE A 73 20.33 2.39 16.36
C PHE A 73 21.16 1.22 15.83
N THR A 74 20.70 -0.01 16.00
CA THR A 74 21.36 -1.24 15.54
C THR A 74 21.47 -1.32 14.01
N MET A 75 20.58 -0.63 13.28
CA MET A 75 20.56 -0.58 11.82
C MET A 75 21.07 0.75 11.25
N SER A 76 21.44 1.70 12.11
CA SER A 76 21.87 3.05 11.72
C SER A 76 23.12 3.12 10.85
N ARG A 77 23.89 2.04 10.74
CA ARG A 77 25.08 1.97 9.86
C ARG A 77 24.93 0.93 8.74
N LYS A 78 23.75 0.32 8.61
CA LYS A 78 23.48 -0.73 7.63
C LYS A 78 22.65 -0.20 6.48
N LYS A 79 22.92 -0.70 5.27
CA LYS A 79 22.01 -0.61 4.13
C LYS A 79 20.78 -1.47 4.42
N LEU A 80 19.59 -0.91 4.27
CA LEU A 80 18.33 -1.66 4.31
C LEU A 80 17.96 -2.05 2.88
N VAL A 81 17.75 -3.34 2.64
CA VAL A 81 17.33 -3.85 1.34
C VAL A 81 15.99 -4.55 1.52
N HIS A 82 14.93 -3.90 1.04
CA HIS A 82 13.65 -4.55 0.82
C HIS A 82 13.80 -5.44 -0.40
N TYR A 83 13.65 -6.75 -0.24
CA TYR A 83 13.66 -7.68 -1.37
C TYR A 83 12.31 -8.37 -1.53
N THR A 84 12.00 -8.70 -2.77
CA THR A 84 10.84 -9.51 -3.16
C THR A 84 11.30 -10.69 -4.02
N SER A 85 10.50 -11.75 -4.05
CA SER A 85 10.73 -12.90 -4.92
C SER A 85 10.55 -12.56 -6.40
N HIS A 86 10.88 -13.51 -7.28
CA HIS A 86 10.74 -13.32 -8.72
C HIS A 86 9.28 -13.46 -9.23
N ASP A 87 8.34 -13.66 -8.32
CA ASP A 87 6.90 -13.64 -8.61
C ASP A 87 6.48 -12.23 -9.06
N GLN A 88 5.90 -12.13 -10.26
CA GLN A 88 5.56 -10.82 -10.83
C GLN A 88 4.46 -10.10 -10.04
N LYS A 89 3.53 -10.84 -9.44
CA LYS A 89 2.41 -10.28 -8.64
C LYS A 89 2.96 -9.68 -7.34
N LYS A 90 3.78 -10.45 -6.61
CA LYS A 90 4.44 -9.98 -5.39
C LYS A 90 5.34 -8.79 -5.67
N ARG A 91 6.12 -8.86 -6.75
CA ARG A 91 7.00 -7.77 -7.16
C ARG A 91 6.22 -6.48 -7.47
N ALA A 92 5.08 -6.58 -8.14
CA ALA A 92 4.23 -5.42 -8.41
C ALA A 92 3.66 -4.82 -7.12
N ASN A 93 3.18 -5.65 -6.19
CA ASN A 93 2.69 -5.19 -4.88
C ASN A 93 3.77 -4.49 -4.06
N ASP A 94 4.94 -5.12 -3.92
CA ASP A 94 6.07 -4.56 -3.18
C ASP A 94 6.61 -3.28 -3.83
N ALA A 95 6.57 -3.17 -5.17
CA ALA A 95 6.92 -1.96 -5.89
C ALA A 95 5.94 -0.80 -5.59
N VAL A 96 4.64 -1.08 -5.46
CA VAL A 96 3.65 -0.08 -5.01
C VAL A 96 3.95 0.33 -3.57
N LEU A 97 4.24 -0.60 -2.66
CA LEU A 97 4.54 -0.28 -1.25
C LEU A 97 5.75 0.66 -1.12
N ILE A 98 6.90 0.30 -1.69
CA ILE A 98 8.10 1.12 -1.58
C ILE A 98 7.99 2.42 -2.39
N GLY A 99 7.30 2.39 -3.53
CA GLY A 99 6.98 3.58 -4.32
C GLY A 99 6.11 4.55 -3.54
N ALA A 100 5.07 4.06 -2.84
CA ALA A 100 4.16 4.86 -2.05
C ALA A 100 4.84 5.43 -0.81
N TYR A 101 5.75 4.66 -0.19
CA TYR A 101 6.63 5.17 0.85
C TYR A 101 7.47 6.34 0.34
N ALA A 102 8.05 6.23 -0.87
CA ALA A 102 8.82 7.31 -1.50
C ALA A 102 7.96 8.55 -1.81
N VAL A 103 6.71 8.36 -2.22
CA VAL A 103 5.73 9.45 -2.42
C VAL A 103 5.52 10.20 -1.11
N ASN A 104 5.28 9.48 -0.01
CA ASN A 104 5.01 10.05 1.31
C ASN A 104 6.19 10.92 1.79
N ILE A 105 7.42 10.41 1.71
CA ILE A 105 8.62 11.18 2.10
C ILE A 105 9.06 12.23 1.07
N SER A 106 8.19 12.58 0.11
CA SER A 106 8.39 13.60 -0.93
C SER A 106 9.57 13.35 -1.88
N LEU A 107 10.01 12.10 -2.05
CA LEU A 107 11.02 11.69 -3.04
C LEU A 107 10.43 11.39 -4.43
N PHE A 108 9.14 11.66 -4.63
CA PHE A 108 8.40 11.33 -5.86
C PHE A 108 8.98 11.92 -7.14
N VAL A 109 9.75 13.02 -7.05
CA VAL A 109 10.25 13.76 -8.22
C VAL A 109 11.18 12.92 -9.12
N HIS A 110 11.74 11.81 -8.63
CA HIS A 110 12.77 11.04 -9.35
C HIS A 110 12.43 9.57 -9.67
N LEU A 111 11.20 9.10 -9.41
CA LEU A 111 10.83 7.71 -9.69
C LEU A 111 10.30 7.51 -11.12
N THR A 112 11.17 7.10 -12.05
CA THR A 112 10.77 6.54 -13.35
C THR A 112 10.52 5.03 -13.24
N LEU A 113 9.32 4.64 -12.81
CA LEU A 113 8.90 3.24 -12.74
C LEU A 113 8.42 2.72 -14.10
N ARG A 114 8.82 1.49 -14.47
CA ARG A 114 8.23 0.80 -15.62
C ARG A 114 6.83 0.28 -15.25
N PRO A 115 5.91 0.19 -16.21
CA PRO A 115 4.57 -0.31 -15.96
C PRO A 115 4.62 -1.82 -15.65
N SER A 116 4.25 -2.20 -14.43
CA SER A 116 3.65 -3.51 -14.15
C SER A 116 2.19 -3.28 -13.81
N SER A 117 1.30 -4.13 -14.32
CA SER A 117 -0.13 -3.88 -14.36
C SER A 117 -0.90 -4.74 -13.36
N SER A 118 -1.70 -4.12 -12.48
CA SER A 118 -2.72 -4.73 -11.64
C SER A 118 -3.94 -5.13 -12.47
N LEU A 119 -4.53 -6.28 -12.13
CA LEU A 119 -5.74 -6.83 -12.76
C LEU A 119 -6.98 -6.48 -11.92
N ASP A 120 -8.12 -6.32 -12.58
CA ASP A 120 -9.43 -6.15 -11.94
C ASP A 120 -9.92 -7.44 -11.26
N ALA A 121 -10.85 -7.31 -10.31
CA ALA A 121 -11.50 -8.40 -9.57
C ALA A 121 -12.70 -9.02 -10.33
N ALA A 122 -13.03 -8.51 -11.51
CA ALA A 122 -14.09 -9.05 -12.35
C ALA A 122 -13.81 -10.49 -12.80
N VAL A 123 -14.87 -11.28 -13.01
CA VAL A 123 -14.77 -12.64 -13.58
C VAL A 123 -14.50 -12.52 -15.08
N GLY A 124 -13.33 -12.98 -15.52
CA GLY A 124 -12.94 -13.03 -16.93
C GLY A 124 -11.61 -12.32 -17.21
N GLU A 125 -11.33 -12.06 -18.48
CA GLU A 125 -10.16 -11.28 -18.88
C GLU A 125 -10.39 -9.79 -18.55
N SER A 126 -9.41 -9.18 -17.89
CA SER A 126 -9.45 -7.76 -17.57
C SER A 126 -9.40 -6.91 -18.85
N SER A 127 -10.38 -6.03 -19.00
CA SER A 127 -10.45 -5.07 -20.12
C SER A 127 -9.64 -3.80 -19.89
N PHE A 128 -9.24 -3.55 -18.63
CA PHE A 128 -8.48 -2.37 -18.24
C PHE A 128 -7.53 -2.70 -17.08
N ASN A 129 -6.24 -2.43 -17.25
CA ASN A 129 -5.24 -2.72 -16.24
C ASN A 129 -4.58 -1.45 -15.74
N LEU A 130 -4.51 -1.27 -14.42
CA LEU A 130 -3.82 -0.15 -13.78
C LEU A 130 -2.34 -0.46 -13.62
N THR A 131 -1.46 0.48 -13.93
CA THR A 131 -0.03 0.29 -13.71
C THR A 131 0.38 0.70 -12.30
N VAL A 132 1.56 0.24 -11.84
CA VAL A 132 2.18 0.74 -10.59
C VAL A 132 2.25 2.27 -10.58
N LEU A 133 2.55 2.90 -11.73
CA LEU A 133 2.59 4.35 -11.84
C LEU A 133 1.21 4.98 -11.56
N ASP A 134 0.13 4.40 -12.07
CA ASP A 134 -1.23 4.88 -11.84
C ASP A 134 -1.60 4.80 -10.36
N CYS A 135 -1.29 3.68 -9.70
CA CYS A 135 -1.49 3.50 -8.26
C CYS A 135 -0.73 4.58 -7.46
N LEU A 136 0.53 4.84 -7.79
CA LEU A 136 1.33 5.86 -7.11
C LEU A 136 0.84 7.29 -7.37
N GLN A 137 0.36 7.59 -8.57
CA GLN A 137 -0.28 8.86 -8.86
C GLN A 137 -1.58 9.04 -8.07
N GLY A 138 -2.36 7.97 -7.91
CA GLY A 138 -3.54 7.93 -7.06
C GLY A 138 -3.22 8.25 -5.61
N ILE A 139 -2.24 7.54 -5.03
CA ILE A 139 -1.77 7.79 -3.65
C ILE A 139 -1.27 9.23 -3.49
N ARG A 140 -0.48 9.74 -4.43
CA ARG A 140 -0.01 11.13 -4.40
C ARG A 140 -1.16 12.12 -4.36
N LYS A 141 -2.19 11.94 -5.20
CA LYS A 141 -3.37 12.81 -5.20
C LYS A 141 -4.18 12.66 -3.91
N ALA A 142 -4.31 11.44 -3.39
CA ALA A 142 -4.98 11.20 -2.11
C ALA A 142 -4.32 11.97 -0.96
N LEU A 143 -2.98 11.95 -0.90
CA LEU A 143 -2.21 12.74 0.07
C LEU A 143 -2.37 14.26 -0.16
N GLN A 144 -2.32 14.73 -1.42
CA GLN A 144 -2.50 16.15 -1.76
C GLN A 144 -3.87 16.72 -1.36
N HIS A 145 -4.90 15.89 -1.43
CA HIS A 145 -6.28 16.29 -1.11
C HIS A 145 -6.74 15.88 0.30
N GLY A 146 -5.84 15.29 1.11
CA GLY A 146 -6.16 14.86 2.47
C GLY A 146 -7.16 13.70 2.54
N PHE A 147 -7.24 12.86 1.50
CA PHE A 147 -8.05 11.64 1.52
C PHE A 147 -7.39 10.53 2.34
N PHE A 148 -6.07 10.63 2.50
CA PHE A 148 -5.28 9.75 3.33
C PHE A 148 -4.24 10.59 4.07
N ASP A 149 -4.08 10.32 5.36
CA ASP A 149 -3.08 10.95 6.21
C ASP A 149 -2.45 9.88 7.11
N PHE A 150 -1.13 9.74 7.04
CA PHE A 150 -0.39 8.76 7.82
C PHE A 150 -0.36 9.09 9.32
N GLU A 151 -0.59 10.34 9.73
CA GLU A 151 -0.57 10.71 11.15
C GLU A 151 -1.88 10.36 11.85
N SER A 152 -3.02 10.50 11.14
CA SER A 152 -4.34 10.25 11.69
C SER A 152 -4.94 8.89 11.33
N PHE A 153 -4.27 8.09 10.50
CA PHE A 153 -4.81 6.82 10.04
C PHE A 153 -4.84 5.77 11.17
N ASP A 154 -6.04 5.36 11.55
CA ASP A 154 -6.26 4.27 12.49
C ASP A 154 -6.34 2.93 11.74
N VAL A 155 -5.27 2.16 11.85
CA VAL A 155 -5.16 0.85 11.23
C VAL A 155 -6.04 -0.21 11.91
N GLU A 156 -6.27 -0.09 13.22
CA GLU A 156 -7.06 -1.06 13.98
C GLU A 156 -8.54 -0.92 13.61
N ASP A 157 -9.03 0.33 13.54
CA ASP A 157 -10.39 0.61 13.07
C ASP A 157 -10.57 0.19 11.61
N TYR A 158 -9.62 0.50 10.73
CA TYR A 158 -9.68 0.08 9.33
C TYR A 158 -9.81 -1.45 9.20
N GLU A 159 -8.93 -2.20 9.86
CA GLU A 159 -8.95 -3.67 9.79
C GLU A 159 -10.12 -4.30 10.54
N HIS A 160 -10.69 -3.60 11.52
CA HIS A 160 -11.91 -4.04 12.19
C HIS A 160 -13.09 -3.98 11.22
N TYR A 161 -13.32 -2.81 10.61
CA TYR A 161 -14.48 -2.55 9.77
C TYR A 161 -14.40 -3.17 8.36
N GLU A 162 -13.20 -3.48 7.87
CA GLU A 162 -13.00 -4.22 6.61
C GLU A 162 -13.58 -5.64 6.67
N ARG A 163 -13.74 -6.23 7.86
CA ARG A 163 -14.26 -7.59 7.97
C ARG A 163 -15.76 -7.67 7.71
N VAL A 164 -16.17 -8.75 7.03
CA VAL A 164 -17.57 -9.03 6.71
C VAL A 164 -18.45 -9.08 7.95
N GLU A 165 -17.97 -9.68 9.05
CA GLU A 165 -18.71 -9.72 10.32
C GLU A 165 -18.95 -8.34 10.95
N ASN A 166 -18.13 -7.34 10.59
CA ASN A 166 -18.18 -5.99 11.13
C ASN A 166 -18.73 -4.96 10.13
N GLY A 167 -19.23 -5.43 8.97
CA GLY A 167 -19.97 -4.62 8.00
C GLY A 167 -19.30 -4.44 6.64
N ASP A 168 -18.08 -4.97 6.43
CA ASP A 168 -17.34 -4.87 5.17
C ASP A 168 -17.36 -3.44 4.61
N MET A 169 -16.83 -2.52 5.41
CA MET A 169 -16.88 -1.09 5.14
C MET A 169 -15.49 -0.46 5.14
N ASN A 170 -15.28 0.46 4.20
CA ASN A 170 -14.02 1.19 4.03
C ASN A 170 -14.29 2.66 3.67
N TRP A 171 -13.60 3.57 4.36
CA TRP A 171 -13.62 4.99 4.00
C TRP A 171 -12.83 5.22 2.72
N ILE A 172 -13.50 5.75 1.70
CA ILE A 172 -12.84 6.22 0.45
C ILE A 172 -12.38 7.66 0.63
N ILE A 173 -13.22 8.49 1.25
CA ILE A 173 -12.87 9.84 1.70
C ILE A 173 -13.38 10.00 3.14
N PRO A 174 -12.49 10.17 4.13
CA PRO A 174 -12.87 10.29 5.54
C PRO A 174 -13.97 11.33 5.75
N GLY A 175 -15.05 10.92 6.44
CA GLY A 175 -16.19 11.79 6.75
C GLY A 175 -17.08 12.19 5.56
N LYS A 176 -16.83 11.66 4.35
CA LYS A 176 -17.60 12.04 3.15
C LYS A 176 -18.12 10.85 2.35
N ILE A 177 -17.26 9.88 2.06
CA ILE A 177 -17.60 8.73 1.21
C ILE A 177 -17.17 7.45 1.92
N LEU A 178 -18.17 6.66 2.33
CA LEU A 178 -18.03 5.33 2.91
C LEU A 178 -18.56 4.32 1.90
N ALA A 179 -17.75 3.31 1.55
CA ALA A 179 -18.18 2.16 0.78
C ALA A 179 -18.46 1.00 1.74
N PHE A 180 -19.56 0.27 1.54
CA PHE A 180 -19.90 -0.90 2.35
C PHE A 180 -20.77 -1.89 1.58
N SER A 181 -20.74 -3.17 1.98
CA SER A 181 -21.61 -4.19 1.42
C SER A 181 -23.08 -4.01 1.81
N SER A 182 -24.00 -4.36 0.91
CA SER A 182 -25.44 -4.24 1.18
C SER A 182 -25.85 -5.06 2.42
N PRO A 183 -26.52 -4.45 3.41
CA PRO A 183 -26.95 -5.15 4.60
C PRO A 183 -28.01 -6.18 4.24
N HIS A 184 -27.95 -7.34 4.89
CA HIS A 184 -28.94 -8.39 4.75
C HIS A 184 -29.82 -8.44 6.01
N THR A 185 -31.13 -8.56 5.84
CA THR A 185 -32.12 -8.51 6.92
C THR A 185 -31.97 -9.62 7.97
N HIS A 186 -31.24 -10.70 7.64
CA HIS A 186 -30.99 -11.82 8.53
C HIS A 186 -29.51 -11.87 8.93
N SER A 187 -29.22 -11.65 10.22
CA SER A 187 -27.93 -11.97 10.82
C SER A 187 -27.75 -13.49 10.75
N LYS A 188 -26.88 -14.00 9.88
CA LYS A 188 -26.65 -15.44 9.72
C LYS A 188 -26.14 -16.06 11.04
N ILE A 189 -27.06 -16.57 11.85
CA ILE A 189 -26.83 -17.69 12.75
C ILE A 189 -27.83 -18.76 12.34
N GLU A 190 -27.55 -19.46 11.25
CA GLU A 190 -28.16 -20.77 11.03
C GLU A 190 -27.26 -21.61 10.12
N ASN A 191 -27.05 -22.83 10.56
CA ASN A 191 -26.01 -23.74 10.12
C ASN A 191 -25.98 -23.95 8.60
N ALA A 192 -24.74 -24.05 8.09
CA ALA A 192 -24.39 -24.42 6.73
C ALA A 192 -25.44 -25.26 5.98
N THR A 193 -26.15 -24.66 5.04
CA THR A 193 -26.47 -25.25 3.72
C THR A 193 -26.80 -24.10 2.78
N ILE A 194 -25.95 -23.83 1.79
CA ILE A 194 -26.29 -22.93 0.68
C ILE A 194 -27.41 -23.62 -0.13
N PRO A 195 -28.65 -23.11 -0.21
CA PRO A 195 -29.62 -23.66 -1.13
C PRO A 195 -29.23 -23.18 -2.53
N LYS A 196 -28.87 -24.13 -3.40
CA LYS A 196 -28.73 -23.88 -4.83
C LYS A 196 -30.10 -23.45 -5.39
N THR A 197 -30.13 -22.27 -5.98
CA THR A 197 -31.11 -21.76 -6.95
C THR A 197 -32.59 -21.74 -6.55
N SER A 198 -33.18 -20.54 -6.57
CA SER A 198 -34.61 -20.35 -6.86
C SER A 198 -34.74 -19.16 -7.83
N PRO A 199 -35.54 -19.27 -8.91
CA PRO A 199 -35.63 -18.28 -9.96
C PRO A 199 -36.62 -17.18 -9.57
N GLY A 200 -36.24 -15.92 -9.80
CA GLY A 200 -37.11 -14.76 -9.64
C GLY A 200 -36.56 -13.73 -8.66
N CYS A 201 -35.60 -12.93 -9.11
CA CYS A 201 -35.28 -11.67 -8.44
C CYS A 201 -35.48 -10.56 -9.47
N GLU A 202 -36.66 -9.93 -9.43
CA GLU A 202 -36.89 -8.65 -10.10
C GLU A 202 -36.02 -7.59 -9.40
N VAL A 203 -35.11 -7.01 -10.16
CA VAL A 203 -34.29 -5.86 -9.77
C VAL A 203 -35.19 -4.66 -9.56
N SER A 204 -35.37 -4.24 -8.31
CA SER A 204 -35.86 -2.89 -8.00
C SER A 204 -34.66 -1.95 -7.74
N PRO A 205 -34.71 -0.70 -8.21
CA PRO A 205 -33.57 0.21 -8.11
C PRO A 205 -33.31 0.63 -6.65
N PRO A 206 -32.04 0.93 -6.28
CA PRO A 206 -31.68 1.23 -4.90
C PRO A 206 -32.31 2.56 -4.46
N ALA A 207 -33.08 2.51 -3.38
CA ALA A 207 -33.54 3.69 -2.66
C ALA A 207 -32.38 4.22 -1.79
N TYR A 208 -31.91 5.42 -2.07
CA TYR A 208 -30.94 6.14 -1.23
C TYR A 208 -31.66 6.68 0.02
N THR A 209 -31.31 6.16 1.19
CA THR A 209 -31.70 6.77 2.47
C THR A 209 -30.52 7.57 3.01
N THR A 210 -30.67 8.88 3.05
CA THR A 210 -29.72 9.81 3.70
C THR A 210 -29.92 9.77 5.21
N MET A 211 -28.89 9.38 5.98
CA MET A 211 -28.86 9.64 7.43
C MET A 211 -28.23 11.01 7.71
N PRO A 212 -28.69 11.76 8.74
CA PRO A 212 -28.24 13.12 9.02
C PRO A 212 -26.85 13.16 9.68
N PHE A 213 -26.01 14.09 9.20
CA PHE A 213 -24.66 14.39 9.68
C PHE A 213 -24.65 15.26 10.96
N PRO A 214 -23.65 15.13 11.85
CA PRO A 214 -23.31 16.18 12.81
C PRO A 214 -22.44 17.28 12.16
N SER A 215 -22.61 18.52 12.64
CA SER A 215 -21.98 19.75 12.12
C SER A 215 -20.47 19.85 12.35
N PRO A 216 -19.73 20.63 11.51
CA PRO A 216 -18.28 20.71 11.56
C PRO A 216 -17.80 21.88 12.43
N ASP A 217 -17.04 21.60 13.49
CA ASP A 217 -16.24 22.61 14.18
C ASP A 217 -14.73 22.32 14.01
N HIS A 218 -14.09 23.29 13.37
CA HIS A 218 -12.69 23.77 13.46
C HIS A 218 -11.58 22.80 13.93
N ILE A 219 -10.62 22.50 13.04
CA ILE A 219 -9.28 22.00 13.41
C ILE A 219 -8.20 22.73 12.56
N PRO A 220 -7.06 23.19 13.14
CA PRO A 220 -6.18 24.18 12.54
C PRO A 220 -5.02 23.58 11.73
N GLU A 221 -4.52 24.35 10.75
CA GLU A 221 -3.30 24.08 9.98
C GLU A 221 -2.06 24.00 10.89
N CYS A 222 -1.18 23.00 10.69
CA CYS A 222 0.04 22.86 11.49
C CYS A 222 1.30 22.62 10.64
N GLU A 223 2.25 23.56 10.72
CA GLU A 223 3.47 23.72 9.90
C GLU A 223 4.61 22.70 10.14
N HIS A 224 4.40 21.63 10.89
CA HIS A 224 5.51 20.82 11.42
C HIS A 224 6.17 19.87 10.39
N ALA A 225 5.43 19.43 9.35
CA ALA A 225 5.94 18.51 8.32
C ALA A 225 7.03 19.11 7.40
N LYS A 226 7.20 20.45 7.39
CA LYS A 226 8.25 21.12 6.61
C LYS A 226 9.67 20.85 7.15
N ARG A 227 9.81 20.39 8.40
CA ARG A 227 11.13 20.30 9.06
C ARG A 227 11.89 19.02 8.72
N LEU A 228 11.21 17.87 8.66
CA LEU A 228 11.82 16.58 8.32
C LEU A 228 12.22 16.46 6.84
N GLY A 229 11.45 17.06 5.94
CA GLY A 229 11.78 17.10 4.51
C GLY A 229 13.05 17.93 4.20
N LYS A 230 13.35 18.97 4.98
CA LYS A 230 14.53 19.83 4.78
C LYS A 230 15.83 19.16 5.20
N ASP A 231 15.82 18.34 6.25
CA ASP A 231 17.03 17.69 6.76
C ASP A 231 17.55 16.58 5.83
N LEU A 232 16.64 15.90 5.09
CA LEU A 232 17.00 14.91 4.07
C LEU A 232 17.41 15.56 2.73
N LEU A 233 16.77 16.68 2.34
CA LEU A 233 17.08 17.37 1.07
C LEU A 233 18.48 17.99 1.00
N CYS A 234 19.10 18.32 2.14
CA CYS A 234 20.38 19.04 2.17
C CYS A 234 21.61 18.19 1.83
N SER A 235 21.49 16.86 1.64
CA SER A 235 22.64 15.95 1.51
C SER A 235 22.97 15.41 0.11
N GLY A 236 22.28 15.88 -0.93
CA GLY A 236 22.94 16.07 -2.21
C GLY A 236 22.48 15.25 -3.42
N LYS A 237 22.81 15.86 -4.57
CA LYS A 237 22.74 15.45 -5.98
C LYS A 237 22.59 13.94 -6.22
N ILE A 238 21.52 13.54 -6.92
CA ILE A 238 21.30 12.18 -7.42
C ILE A 238 20.91 12.24 -8.90
N TYR A 239 21.50 11.33 -9.66
CA TYR A 239 21.55 11.29 -11.12
C TYR A 239 20.38 10.52 -11.75
N ASP A 240 19.99 10.93 -12.95
CA ASP A 240 19.13 10.19 -13.88
C ASP A 240 19.70 8.80 -14.16
N ARG A 241 19.16 7.75 -13.54
CA ARG A 241 19.28 6.39 -14.05
C ARG A 241 17.91 5.73 -14.12
N PRO A 242 17.54 5.15 -15.27
CA PRO A 242 16.33 4.36 -15.36
C PRO A 242 16.45 3.17 -14.43
N LEU A 243 15.42 2.99 -13.60
CA LEU A 243 15.15 1.73 -12.92
C LEU A 243 15.09 0.64 -14.01
N TRP A 244 15.57 -0.58 -13.74
CA TRP A 244 15.46 -1.78 -14.58
C TRP A 244 16.51 -1.98 -15.72
N ARG A 245 17.58 -2.73 -15.40
CA ARG A 245 18.19 -3.72 -16.31
C ARG A 245 18.11 -5.09 -15.67
#